data_AF-A0A381XZ77-F1
#
_entry.id   AF-A0A381XZ77-F1
#
_cell.length_a   1.000
_cell.length_b   1.000
_cell.length_c   1.000
_cell.angle_alpha   90.00
_cell.angle_beta   90.00
_cell.angle_gamma   90.00
#
_symmetry.space_group_name_H-M   'P 1'
#
loop_
_entity.id
_entity.type
_entity.pdbx_description
1 polymer ?
#
loop_
_entity_poly.entity_id
_entity_poly.type
_entity_poly.pdbx_seq_one_letter_code
_entity_poly.pdbx_strand_id
1 'polypeptide(L)'
;MSKVLTDQIEKRTGGTAMDVPAAGKWPTANIADLAVTNAKVATGVDAVKLADGTVTNTELQYINSLSSNAQTQLTAKGGLADDQTWTGSQRGTVVTDNDGSFDLDGGNNFFCTPAGNIALTFTNHTSGQSGYILFVNSGHTISLAATTKADANLTATLSTAGTYLVSYFDNGTNAYLVTSAVFA
;
A
#
# COMPACT_ATOMS: atom_id res chain seq x y z
N MET A 1 61.61 45.61 -10.69
CA MET A 1 61.17 44.94 -9.45
C MET A 1 62.11 43.77 -9.24
N SER A 2 62.94 43.82 -8.20
CA SER A 2 64.06 42.88 -7.99
C SER A 2 63.54 41.47 -7.64
N LYS A 3 64.22 40.45 -8.18
CA LYS A 3 64.06 39.00 -7.95
C LYS A 3 63.82 38.60 -6.49
N VAL A 4 64.25 39.44 -5.56
CA VAL A 4 64.05 39.34 -4.12
C VAL A 4 62.57 39.24 -3.71
N LEU A 5 61.61 39.85 -4.44
CA LEU A 5 60.19 39.73 -4.08
C LEU A 5 59.57 38.39 -4.52
N THR A 6 60.12 37.75 -5.55
CA THR A 6 59.67 36.43 -6.02
C THR A 6 60.22 35.33 -5.11
N ASP A 7 61.48 35.43 -4.68
CA ASP A 7 62.12 34.45 -3.79
C ASP A 7 61.57 34.49 -2.34
N GLN A 8 60.93 35.60 -1.93
CA GLN A 8 60.34 35.75 -0.57
C GLN A 8 59.03 34.96 -0.39
N ILE A 9 58.45 34.43 -1.47
CA ILE A 9 57.26 33.58 -1.42
C ILE A 9 57.65 32.11 -1.13
N GLU A 10 58.81 31.65 -1.61
CA GLU A 10 59.25 30.26 -1.40
C GLU A 10 59.88 29.98 -0.03
N LYS A 11 60.37 31.00 0.70
CA LYS A 11 61.29 30.78 1.83
C LYS A 11 60.72 30.96 3.25
N ARG A 12 59.42 31.24 3.44
CA ARG A 12 58.89 31.58 4.78
C ARG A 12 58.34 30.42 5.62
N THR A 13 58.28 29.21 5.11
CA THR A 13 57.93 28.03 5.92
C THR A 13 58.63 26.82 5.34
N GLY A 14 59.46 26.12 6.10
CA GLY A 14 60.20 24.92 5.67
C GLY A 14 59.33 23.69 5.36
N GLY A 15 58.14 23.88 4.78
CA GLY A 15 57.36 22.86 4.10
C GLY A 15 57.22 23.28 2.63
N THR A 16 57.21 22.31 1.71
CA THR A 16 56.92 22.52 0.28
C THR A 16 55.89 23.62 0.09
N ALA A 17 56.28 24.73 -0.55
CA ALA A 17 55.34 25.80 -0.89
C ALA A 17 54.13 25.16 -1.56
N MET A 18 52.94 25.36 -0.99
CA MET A 18 51.72 24.99 -1.69
C MET A 18 51.61 25.95 -2.87
N ASP A 19 52.02 25.51 -4.06
CA ASP A 19 51.74 26.24 -5.30
C ASP A 19 50.24 26.54 -5.36
N VAL A 20 49.90 27.82 -5.47
CA VAL A 20 48.52 28.23 -5.71
C VAL A 20 48.11 27.63 -7.06
N PRO A 21 47.07 26.79 -7.14
CA PRO A 21 46.71 26.13 -8.38
C PRO A 21 46.41 27.18 -9.46
N ALA A 22 47.06 27.08 -10.62
CA ALA A 22 46.91 28.03 -11.73
C ALA A 22 45.44 28.21 -12.19
N ALA A 23 44.57 27.25 -11.88
CA ALA A 23 43.14 27.25 -12.22
C ALA A 23 42.20 27.59 -11.03
N GLY A 24 42.74 28.06 -9.90
CA GLY A 24 41.95 28.53 -8.75
C GLY A 24 41.19 27.45 -7.96
N LYS A 25 41.32 26.17 -8.33
CA LYS A 25 40.77 25.03 -7.59
C LYS A 25 41.88 24.22 -6.96
N TRP A 26 41.82 24.02 -5.65
CA TRP A 26 42.73 23.15 -4.91
C TRP A 26 42.41 21.68 -5.22
N PRO A 27 43.40 20.88 -5.69
CA PRO A 27 43.23 19.43 -5.81
C PRO A 27 42.88 18.79 -4.47
N THR A 28 42.16 17.67 -4.48
CA THR A 28 41.79 16.93 -3.26
C THR A 28 43.01 16.53 -2.44
N ALA A 29 44.15 16.22 -3.08
CA ALA A 29 45.42 15.89 -2.43
C ALA A 29 46.03 17.02 -1.58
N ASN A 30 45.61 18.27 -1.80
CA ASN A 30 46.05 19.42 -1.01
C ASN A 30 45.14 19.67 0.22
N ILE A 31 44.01 18.97 0.31
CA ILE A 31 43.15 18.98 1.48
C ILE A 31 43.58 17.81 2.34
N ALA A 32 44.23 18.10 3.47
CA ALA A 32 44.61 17.04 4.41
C ALA A 32 43.38 16.25 4.88
N ASP A 33 43.55 14.96 5.15
CA ASP A 33 42.48 14.12 5.69
C ASP A 33 41.88 14.77 6.96
N LEU A 34 40.55 14.73 7.07
CA LEU A 34 39.78 15.36 8.16
C LEU A 34 39.92 16.90 8.27
N ALA A 35 40.56 17.57 7.31
CA ALA A 35 40.70 19.03 7.33
C ALA A 35 39.35 19.76 7.18
N VAL A 36 38.31 19.12 6.66
CA VAL A 36 36.93 19.66 6.60
C VAL A 36 36.14 19.19 7.81
N THR A 37 36.16 20.00 8.87
CA THR A 37 35.42 19.75 10.11
C THR A 37 34.05 20.42 10.11
N ASN A 38 33.18 20.09 11.08
CA ASN A 38 31.86 20.72 11.22
C ASN A 38 31.92 22.27 11.21
N ALA A 39 32.96 22.86 11.80
CA ALA A 39 33.15 24.32 11.82
C ALA A 39 33.36 24.93 10.42
N LYS A 40 33.87 24.16 9.45
CA LYS A 40 34.08 24.58 8.05
C LYS A 40 32.86 24.30 7.17
N VAL A 41 31.91 23.50 7.66
CA VAL A 41 30.66 23.12 6.99
C VAL A 41 29.46 23.93 7.53
N ALA A 42 29.66 24.73 8.58
CA ALA A 42 28.59 25.40 9.32
C ALA A 42 27.77 26.43 8.53
N THR A 43 28.28 26.94 7.40
CA THR A 43 27.55 27.86 6.51
C THR A 43 28.00 27.66 5.05
N GLY A 44 27.08 27.47 4.09
CA GLY A 44 27.38 27.49 2.64
C GLY A 44 27.27 26.16 1.88
N VAL A 45 26.86 25.07 2.56
CA VAL A 45 26.45 23.82 1.91
C VAL A 45 24.95 23.88 1.68
N ASP A 46 24.54 24.21 0.45
CA ASP A 46 23.16 24.03 0.00
C ASP A 46 22.89 22.54 -0.28
N ALA A 47 21.62 22.14 -0.29
CA ALA A 47 21.23 20.74 -0.47
C ALA A 47 21.80 20.11 -1.75
N VAL A 48 21.94 20.93 -2.79
CA VAL A 48 22.54 20.56 -4.07
C VAL A 48 23.96 20.01 -3.88
N LYS A 49 24.73 20.50 -2.91
CA LYS A 49 26.10 20.04 -2.63
C LYS A 49 26.20 18.81 -1.72
N LEU A 50 25.10 18.30 -1.16
CA LEU A 50 25.11 17.18 -0.19
C LEU A 50 25.11 15.78 -0.83
N ALA A 51 25.20 15.68 -2.15
CA ALA A 51 25.31 14.43 -2.91
C ALA A 51 26.03 14.66 -4.26
N ASP A 52 25.55 14.06 -5.34
CA ASP A 52 26.01 14.25 -6.73
C ASP A 52 25.40 15.49 -7.41
N GLY A 53 24.76 16.39 -6.65
CA GLY A 53 24.03 17.53 -7.23
C GLY A 53 22.52 17.32 -7.33
N THR A 54 22.02 16.10 -7.16
CA THR A 54 20.62 15.78 -7.50
C THR A 54 19.61 16.17 -6.42
N VAL A 55 20.03 16.34 -5.17
CA VAL A 55 19.12 16.68 -4.07
C VAL A 55 18.84 18.17 -4.06
N THR A 56 17.60 18.55 -4.30
CA THR A 56 17.17 19.95 -4.24
C THR A 56 17.01 20.45 -2.80
N ASN A 57 17.02 21.77 -2.61
CA ASN A 57 16.73 22.39 -1.31
C ASN A 57 15.34 22.01 -0.77
N THR A 58 14.38 21.76 -1.66
CA THR A 58 13.02 21.35 -1.32
C THR A 58 12.99 19.91 -0.79
N GLU A 59 13.67 18.98 -1.45
CA GLU A 59 13.76 17.58 -1.02
C GLU A 59 14.45 17.45 0.35
N LEU A 60 15.52 18.21 0.57
CA LEU A 60 16.18 18.23 1.87
C LEU A 60 15.30 18.87 2.96
N GLN A 61 14.51 19.89 2.62
CA GLN A 61 13.54 20.48 3.56
C GLN A 61 12.45 19.50 3.98
N TYR A 62 12.01 18.61 3.08
CA TYR A 62 11.08 17.55 3.45
C TYR A 62 11.68 16.62 4.52
N ILE A 63 12.96 16.25 4.39
CA ILE A 63 13.69 15.47 5.42
C ILE A 63 13.85 16.28 6.72
N ASN A 64 14.13 17.57 6.63
CA ASN A 64 14.33 18.43 7.80
C ASN A 64 13.07 18.59 8.66
N SER A 65 11.88 18.38 8.09
CA SER A 65 10.61 18.43 8.84
C SER A 65 10.28 17.15 9.62
N LEU A 66 11.07 16.08 9.45
CA LEU A 66 10.88 14.82 10.15
C LEU A 66 11.29 14.96 11.63
N SER A 67 10.41 14.60 12.54
CA SER A 67 10.68 14.60 13.99
C SER A 67 11.43 13.35 14.47
N SER A 68 11.63 12.36 13.60
CA SER A 68 12.30 11.08 13.87
C SER A 68 12.95 10.53 12.60
N ASN A 69 13.61 9.39 12.69
CA ASN A 69 14.16 8.67 11.54
C ASN A 69 13.07 8.46 10.47
N ALA A 70 13.39 8.76 9.20
CA ALA A 70 12.49 8.62 8.06
C ALA A 70 11.87 7.22 7.94
N GLN A 71 12.67 6.17 8.18
CA GLN A 71 12.22 4.78 8.18
C GLN A 71 11.16 4.54 9.26
N THR A 72 11.33 5.13 10.44
CA THR A 72 10.38 5.01 11.56
C THR A 72 9.05 5.70 11.24
N GLN A 73 9.07 6.91 10.68
CA GLN A 73 7.83 7.58 10.28
C GLN A 73 7.10 6.84 9.15
N LEU A 74 7.84 6.28 8.19
CA LEU A 74 7.26 5.48 7.11
C LEU A 74 6.58 4.22 7.66
N THR A 75 7.24 3.51 8.57
CA THR A 75 6.63 2.37 9.26
C THR A 75 5.39 2.78 10.07
N ALA A 76 5.44 3.91 10.78
CA ALA A 76 4.34 4.38 11.62
C ALA A 76 3.12 4.88 10.83
N LYS A 77 3.29 5.34 9.59
CA LYS A 77 2.21 5.89 8.76
C LYS A 77 1.53 4.83 7.87
N GLY A 78 1.97 3.58 7.93
CA GLY A 78 1.66 2.56 6.91
C GLY A 78 1.05 1.25 7.43
N GLY A 79 0.60 1.16 8.68
CA GLY A 79 -0.03 -0.04 9.20
C GLY A 79 -1.53 -0.07 8.94
N LEU A 80 -2.02 -0.95 8.05
CA LEU A 80 -3.42 -1.42 8.07
C LEU A 80 -3.79 -2.13 9.40
N ALA A 81 -2.77 -2.43 10.22
CA ALA A 81 -2.91 -2.98 11.57
C ALA A 81 -3.18 -1.92 12.65
N ASP A 82 -3.00 -0.62 12.35
CA ASP A 82 -3.32 0.46 13.27
C ASP A 82 -4.80 0.85 13.17
N ASP A 83 -5.35 1.47 14.22
CA ASP A 83 -6.73 1.98 14.21
C ASP A 83 -6.92 3.02 13.09
N GLN A 84 -7.80 2.71 12.13
CA GLN A 84 -8.10 3.61 11.02
C GLN A 84 -9.38 4.40 11.31
N THR A 85 -9.34 5.72 11.12
CA THR A 85 -10.56 6.54 11.06
C THR A 85 -10.92 6.79 9.60
N TRP A 86 -11.97 6.14 9.11
CA TRP A 86 -12.46 6.35 7.76
C TRP A 86 -13.51 7.45 7.71
N THR A 87 -13.34 8.41 6.80
CA THR A 87 -14.30 9.49 6.57
C THR A 87 -15.39 9.12 5.56
N GLY A 88 -15.22 7.98 4.86
CA GLY A 88 -16.18 7.43 3.89
C GLY A 88 -16.79 6.11 4.35
N SER A 89 -17.94 5.75 3.79
CA SER A 89 -18.56 4.45 4.05
C SER A 89 -17.72 3.31 3.50
N GLN A 90 -17.47 2.31 4.32
CA GLN A 90 -16.93 1.03 3.88
C GLN A 90 -18.04 0.02 3.68
N ARG A 91 -18.35 -0.25 2.42
CA ARG A 91 -19.34 -1.25 2.03
C ARG A 91 -18.66 -2.24 1.09
N GLY A 92 -18.97 -3.54 1.25
CA GLY A 92 -18.55 -4.54 0.27
C GLY A 92 -19.25 -4.31 -1.07
N THR A 93 -18.51 -4.38 -2.17
CA THR A 93 -19.07 -4.38 -3.53
C THR A 93 -20.07 -5.51 -3.68
N VAL A 94 -21.20 -5.25 -4.35
CA VAL A 94 -22.15 -6.29 -4.73
C VAL A 94 -21.70 -6.87 -6.07
N VAL A 95 -21.32 -8.14 -6.07
CA VAL A 95 -20.86 -8.87 -7.25
C VAL A 95 -22.06 -9.51 -7.95
N THR A 96 -22.20 -9.34 -9.27
CA THR A 96 -23.23 -10.07 -10.01
C THR A 96 -22.72 -11.46 -10.35
N ASP A 97 -23.45 -12.48 -9.94
CA ASP A 97 -23.14 -13.89 -10.19
C ASP A 97 -24.45 -14.62 -10.49
N ASN A 98 -24.64 -15.01 -11.75
CA ASN A 98 -25.89 -15.61 -12.23
C ASN A 98 -25.80 -17.11 -12.47
N ASP A 99 -24.63 -17.71 -12.25
CA ASP A 99 -24.43 -19.16 -12.42
C ASP A 99 -24.49 -19.91 -11.08
N GLY A 100 -24.48 -19.19 -9.96
CA GLY A 100 -24.65 -19.76 -8.62
C GLY A 100 -23.35 -20.24 -8.00
N SER A 101 -22.20 -19.95 -8.61
CA SER A 101 -20.86 -20.30 -8.14
C SER A 101 -20.17 -19.10 -7.49
N PHE A 102 -20.68 -18.69 -6.33
CA PHE A 102 -20.25 -17.49 -5.60
C PHE A 102 -18.79 -17.57 -5.15
N ASP A 103 -17.93 -16.75 -5.74
CA ASP A 103 -16.52 -16.60 -5.39
C ASP A 103 -16.31 -15.66 -4.21
N LEU A 104 -15.89 -16.23 -3.07
CA LEU A 104 -15.66 -15.50 -1.83
C LEU A 104 -14.41 -14.61 -1.84
N ASP A 105 -13.49 -14.80 -2.79
CA ASP A 105 -12.38 -13.85 -3.02
C ASP A 105 -12.85 -12.63 -3.85
N GLY A 106 -13.90 -12.82 -4.66
CA GLY A 106 -14.48 -11.77 -5.50
C GLY A 106 -15.33 -10.76 -4.72
N GLY A 107 -15.93 -11.17 -3.60
CA GLY A 107 -16.68 -10.27 -2.72
C GLY A 107 -17.47 -10.98 -1.62
N ASN A 108 -18.12 -10.17 -0.78
CA ASN A 108 -18.93 -10.65 0.35
C ASN A 108 -20.43 -10.59 0.06
N ASN A 109 -20.84 -9.78 -0.93
CA ASN A 109 -22.24 -9.58 -1.26
C ASN A 109 -22.45 -9.87 -2.74
N PHE A 110 -23.55 -10.54 -3.06
CA PHE A 110 -23.85 -10.95 -4.42
C PHE A 110 -25.27 -10.55 -4.85
N PHE A 111 -25.45 -10.36 -6.14
CA PHE A 111 -26.75 -10.31 -6.80
C PHE A 111 -26.82 -11.48 -7.78
N CYS A 112 -27.88 -12.27 -7.69
CA CYS A 112 -28.03 -13.48 -8.50
C CYS A 112 -29.39 -13.52 -9.17
N THR A 113 -29.40 -13.60 -10.49
CA THR A 113 -30.59 -13.85 -11.31
C THR A 113 -30.31 -15.05 -12.21
N PRO A 114 -30.59 -16.29 -11.76
CA PRO A 114 -30.30 -17.48 -12.53
C PRO A 114 -31.04 -17.47 -13.87
N ALA A 115 -30.38 -17.89 -14.95
CA ALA A 115 -30.99 -18.08 -16.26
C ALA A 115 -31.48 -19.52 -16.49
N GLY A 116 -31.25 -20.40 -15.52
CA GLY A 116 -31.56 -21.82 -15.55
C GLY A 116 -31.40 -22.45 -14.17
N ASN A 117 -31.50 -23.77 -14.12
CA ASN A 117 -31.28 -24.52 -12.88
C ASN A 117 -29.81 -24.39 -12.45
N ILE A 118 -29.58 -24.11 -11.17
CA ILE A 118 -28.23 -23.93 -10.62
C ILE A 118 -28.07 -24.70 -9.30
N ALA A 119 -26.82 -24.97 -8.95
CA ALA A 119 -26.44 -25.45 -7.62
C ALA A 119 -25.72 -24.31 -6.90
N LEU A 120 -26.25 -23.87 -5.76
CA LEU A 120 -25.58 -22.86 -4.95
C LEU A 120 -24.25 -23.46 -4.44
N THR A 121 -23.17 -22.92 -4.98
CA THR A 121 -21.81 -23.35 -4.73
C THR A 121 -21.03 -22.13 -4.26
N PHE A 122 -20.30 -22.28 -3.17
CA PHE A 122 -19.36 -21.26 -2.72
C PHE A 122 -17.96 -21.77 -2.99
N THR A 123 -17.10 -20.91 -3.51
CA THR A 123 -15.69 -21.23 -3.80
C THR A 123 -14.77 -20.36 -2.95
N ASN A 124 -13.49 -20.73 -2.87
CA ASN A 124 -12.48 -20.02 -2.07
C ASN A 124 -12.89 -19.84 -0.60
N HIS A 125 -13.39 -20.93 0.00
CA HIS A 125 -13.82 -20.99 1.39
C HIS A 125 -12.77 -20.44 2.36
N THR A 126 -13.15 -19.39 3.08
CA THR A 126 -12.32 -18.75 4.12
C THR A 126 -13.14 -18.63 5.41
N SER A 127 -12.57 -19.10 6.51
CA SER A 127 -13.27 -19.11 7.80
C SER A 127 -13.62 -17.70 8.27
N GLY A 128 -14.88 -17.51 8.67
CA GLY A 128 -15.41 -16.22 9.12
C GLY A 128 -15.94 -15.34 7.99
N GLN A 129 -15.78 -15.75 6.72
CA GLN A 129 -16.37 -15.05 5.59
C GLN A 129 -17.89 -15.11 5.66
N SER A 130 -18.56 -13.97 5.51
CA SER A 130 -20.02 -13.89 5.54
C SER A 130 -20.53 -12.72 4.70
N GLY A 131 -21.82 -12.75 4.41
CA GLY A 131 -22.52 -11.67 3.74
C GLY A 131 -23.87 -12.09 3.18
N TYR A 132 -24.30 -11.44 2.11
CA TYR A 132 -25.65 -11.58 1.58
C TYR A 132 -25.69 -11.82 0.08
N ILE A 133 -26.71 -12.54 -0.36
CA ILE A 133 -27.07 -12.69 -1.77
C ILE A 133 -28.49 -12.15 -1.92
N LEU A 134 -28.66 -11.13 -2.76
CA LEU A 134 -29.98 -10.74 -3.26
C LEU A 134 -30.30 -11.65 -4.45
N PHE A 135 -31.21 -12.58 -4.22
CA PHE A 135 -31.49 -13.69 -5.12
C PHE A 135 -32.85 -13.50 -5.78
N VAL A 136 -32.88 -13.39 -7.10
CA VAL A 136 -34.10 -13.17 -7.89
C VAL A 136 -34.30 -14.36 -8.82
N ASN A 137 -35.21 -15.25 -8.47
CA ASN A 137 -35.47 -16.45 -9.26
C ASN A 137 -36.75 -16.32 -10.10
N SER A 138 -36.70 -16.81 -11.33
CA SER A 138 -37.87 -16.90 -12.23
C SER A 138 -38.55 -18.28 -12.18
N GLY A 139 -38.30 -19.06 -11.12
CA GLY A 139 -38.86 -20.41 -10.93
C GLY A 139 -37.94 -21.55 -11.36
N HIS A 140 -36.63 -21.30 -11.48
CA HIS A 140 -35.65 -22.35 -11.76
C HIS A 140 -35.41 -23.23 -10.54
N THR A 141 -35.08 -24.50 -10.77
CA THR A 141 -34.74 -25.43 -9.68
C THR A 141 -33.39 -25.04 -9.08
N ILE A 142 -33.38 -24.82 -7.77
CA ILE A 142 -32.19 -24.51 -6.98
C ILE A 142 -31.80 -25.74 -6.18
N SER A 143 -30.53 -26.12 -6.27
CA SER A 143 -29.92 -27.20 -5.48
C SER A 143 -28.73 -26.68 -4.69
N LEU A 144 -28.17 -27.50 -3.81
CA LEU A 144 -26.99 -27.14 -3.02
C LEU A 144 -25.82 -28.04 -3.41
N ALA A 145 -24.63 -27.45 -3.53
CA ALA A 145 -23.40 -28.23 -3.56
C ALA A 145 -23.20 -28.97 -2.24
N ALA A 146 -22.35 -30.01 -2.25
CA ALA A 146 -22.06 -30.77 -1.04
C ALA A 146 -21.46 -29.91 0.09
N THR A 147 -20.78 -28.82 -0.25
CA THR A 147 -20.21 -27.85 0.71
C THR A 147 -21.17 -26.74 1.12
N THR A 148 -22.39 -26.72 0.59
CA THR A 148 -23.42 -25.72 0.93
C THR A 148 -24.48 -26.35 1.82
N LYS A 149 -24.71 -25.76 2.99
CA LYS A 149 -25.58 -26.31 4.05
C LYS A 149 -26.73 -25.36 4.32
N ALA A 150 -27.92 -25.90 4.48
CA ALA A 150 -29.11 -25.15 4.84
C ALA A 150 -30.13 -26.08 5.52
N ASP A 151 -31.24 -25.51 6.00
CA ASP A 151 -32.39 -26.31 6.39
C ASP A 151 -33.03 -27.01 5.18
N ALA A 152 -33.87 -28.02 5.46
CA ALA A 152 -34.46 -28.88 4.44
C ALA A 152 -35.38 -28.14 3.45
N ASN A 153 -35.89 -26.96 3.79
CA ASN A 153 -36.85 -26.23 2.97
C ASN A 153 -36.20 -25.14 2.09
N LEU A 154 -34.92 -24.82 2.30
CA LEU A 154 -34.28 -23.69 1.62
C LEU A 154 -34.31 -23.83 0.08
N THR A 155 -34.02 -25.02 -0.45
CA THR A 155 -34.05 -25.26 -1.91
C THR A 155 -35.45 -25.19 -2.48
N ALA A 156 -36.47 -25.71 -1.78
CA ALA A 156 -37.86 -25.61 -2.19
C ALA A 156 -38.33 -24.15 -2.21
N THR A 157 -37.93 -23.37 -1.20
CA THR A 157 -38.23 -21.94 -1.10
C THR A 157 -37.60 -21.17 -2.25
N LEU A 158 -36.27 -21.28 -2.43
CA LEU A 158 -35.55 -20.55 -3.47
C LEU A 158 -35.89 -21.00 -4.89
N SER A 159 -36.40 -22.22 -5.08
CA SER A 159 -36.88 -22.70 -6.40
C SER A 159 -38.20 -22.07 -6.81
N THR A 160 -38.93 -21.44 -5.89
CA THR A 160 -40.16 -20.72 -6.22
C THR A 160 -39.81 -19.35 -6.79
N ALA A 161 -40.51 -18.93 -7.85
CA ALA A 161 -40.28 -17.61 -8.45
C ALA A 161 -40.50 -16.49 -7.42
N GLY A 162 -39.57 -15.54 -7.36
CA GLY A 162 -39.59 -14.47 -6.38
C GLY A 162 -38.23 -13.86 -6.09
N THR A 163 -38.24 -12.84 -5.23
CA THR A 163 -37.02 -12.20 -4.71
C THR A 163 -36.81 -12.61 -3.25
N TYR A 164 -35.57 -12.94 -2.89
CA TYR A 164 -35.19 -13.41 -1.57
C TYR A 164 -33.89 -12.72 -1.15
N LEU A 165 -33.71 -12.52 0.16
CA LEU A 165 -32.41 -12.26 0.74
C LEU A 165 -31.89 -13.56 1.36
N VAL A 166 -30.71 -13.99 0.92
CA VAL A 166 -30.02 -15.16 1.48
C VAL A 166 -28.80 -14.65 2.23
N SER A 167 -28.66 -15.01 3.50
CA SER A 167 -27.42 -14.78 4.25
C SER A 167 -26.58 -16.05 4.27
N TYR A 168 -25.27 -15.90 4.27
CA TYR A 168 -24.35 -17.03 4.44
C TYR A 168 -23.26 -16.74 5.47
N PHE A 169 -22.79 -17.80 6.10
CA PHE A 169 -21.58 -17.81 6.93
C PHE A 169 -20.71 -19.00 6.54
N ASP A 170 -19.43 -18.75 6.29
CA ASP A 170 -18.47 -19.75 5.89
C ASP A 170 -17.51 -20.10 7.03
N ASN A 171 -17.27 -21.38 7.24
CA ASN A 171 -16.34 -21.85 8.27
C ASN A 171 -14.95 -22.23 7.73
N GLY A 172 -14.68 -22.01 6.44
CA GLY A 172 -13.45 -22.42 5.75
C GLY A 172 -13.57 -23.77 5.04
N THR A 173 -14.73 -24.42 5.09
CA THR A 173 -15.01 -25.66 4.34
C THR A 173 -16.43 -25.69 3.79
N ASN A 174 -17.39 -25.17 4.54
CA ASN A 174 -18.79 -25.16 4.13
C ASN A 174 -19.40 -23.78 4.34
N ALA A 175 -20.28 -23.40 3.41
CA ALA A 175 -21.14 -22.23 3.54
C ALA A 175 -22.49 -22.65 4.15
N TYR A 176 -22.92 -21.97 5.21
CA TYR A 176 -24.19 -22.21 5.89
C TYR A 176 -25.16 -21.08 5.58
N LEU A 177 -26.32 -21.43 5.01
CA LEU A 177 -27.27 -20.48 4.45
C LEU A 177 -28.55 -20.42 5.29
N VAL A 178 -29.12 -19.21 5.32
CA VAL A 178 -30.50 -18.95 5.75
C VAL A 178 -31.14 -18.07 4.69
N THR A 179 -32.41 -18.32 4.36
CA THR A 179 -33.17 -17.52 3.40
C THR A 179 -34.35 -16.82 4.06
N SER A 180 -34.69 -15.63 3.57
CA SER A 180 -35.93 -14.94 3.92
C SER A 180 -37.15 -15.67 3.34
N ALA A 181 -38.35 -15.27 3.77
CA ALA A 181 -39.53 -15.48 2.95
C ALA A 181 -39.40 -14.73 1.61
N VAL A 182 -40.23 -15.09 0.63
CA VAL A 182 -40.35 -14.32 -0.61
C VAL A 182 -40.76 -12.88 -0.31
N PHE A 183 -40.06 -11.92 -0.91
CA PHE A 183 -40.43 -10.50 -0.82
C PHE A 183 -41.59 -10.16 -1.76
N ALA A 184 -42.43 -9.22 -1.32
CA ALA A 184 -43.58 -8.73 -2.06
C ALA A 184 -43.20 -7.71 -3.14
#